data_AF-A0A453B7Y3-F1
#
_entry.id   AF-A0A453B7Y3-F1
#
_cell.length_a   1.000
_cell.length_b   1.000
_cell.length_c   1.000
_cell.angle_alpha   90.00
_cell.angle_beta   90.00
_cell.angle_gamma   90.00
#
_symmetry.space_group_name_H-M   'P 1'
#
loop_
_entity.id
_entity.type
_entity.pdbx_description
1 polymer ?
#
loop_
_entity_poly.entity_id
_entity_poly.type
_entity_poly.pdbx_seq_one_letter_code
_entity_poly.pdbx_strand_id
1 'polypeptide(L)'
;MIPMFLSCWRHPTMITQMFGRAAVYGLGVCAEFGGLTFRPLVGEALSKLNNVIRHPEAQHADNIMAYDNAVSALGKICQFHRDGIDAAQVIPAWLGCLPIKDDKIEAKVVHDQLCSMVERSDAQVLGPHSQYLPKIVSIFAEGSVQWKGACNR
;
A
#
# COMPACT_ATOMS: atom_id res chain seq x y z
N MET A 1 -21.06 6.42 3.47
CA MET A 1 -20.36 5.24 2.93
C MET A 1 -19.04 4.97 3.66
N ILE A 2 -18.18 5.98 3.87
CA ILE A 2 -16.92 5.87 4.66
C ILE A 2 -17.11 5.33 6.10
N PRO A 3 -18.13 5.75 6.89
CA PRO A 3 -18.32 5.24 8.25
C PRO A 3 -18.68 3.75 8.32
N MET A 4 -19.30 3.23 7.25
CA MET A 4 -19.81 1.87 7.19
C MET A 4 -18.66 0.84 7.06
N PHE A 5 -17.62 1.18 6.32
CA PHE A 5 -16.41 0.37 6.19
C PHE A 5 -15.59 0.32 7.50
N LEU A 6 -15.53 1.44 8.23
CA LEU A 6 -14.89 1.51 9.54
C LEU A 6 -15.67 0.73 10.62
N SER A 7 -17.01 0.78 10.59
CA SER A 7 -17.84 0.03 11.55
C SER A 7 -17.80 -1.48 11.37
N CYS A 8 -17.63 -1.97 10.14
CA CYS A 8 -17.44 -3.40 9.87
C CYS A 8 -16.16 -3.93 10.55
N TRP A 9 -15.11 -3.12 10.65
CA TRP A 9 -13.83 -3.53 11.24
C TRP A 9 -13.87 -3.84 12.76
N ARG A 10 -14.97 -3.61 13.47
CA ARG A 10 -15.05 -3.85 14.93
C ARG A 10 -15.01 -5.33 15.33
N HIS A 11 -15.19 -6.27 14.41
CA HIS A 11 -15.26 -7.70 14.74
C HIS A 11 -13.93 -8.42 14.42
N PRO A 12 -13.31 -9.15 15.38
CA PRO A 12 -11.99 -9.78 15.21
C PRO A 12 -11.95 -10.92 14.17
N THR A 13 -13.09 -11.34 13.63
CA THR A 13 -13.21 -12.40 12.62
C THR A 13 -13.13 -11.90 11.17
N MET A 14 -12.94 -10.58 10.93
CA MET A 14 -12.90 -10.00 9.58
C MET A 14 -11.58 -10.18 8.82
N ILE A 15 -10.70 -11.05 9.28
CA ILE A 15 -9.63 -11.66 8.47
C ILE A 15 -10.21 -12.87 7.71
N THR A 16 -11.42 -12.76 7.18
CA THR A 16 -11.91 -13.70 6.16
C THR A 16 -11.72 -13.02 4.81
N GLN A 17 -11.06 -13.72 3.89
CA GLN A 17 -10.38 -13.14 2.71
C GLN A 17 -11.14 -12.06 1.94
N MET A 18 -12.46 -12.21 1.72
CA MET A 18 -13.24 -11.23 0.96
C MET A 18 -13.50 -9.92 1.71
N PHE A 19 -13.80 -9.98 3.02
CA PHE A 19 -14.15 -8.78 3.79
C PHE A 19 -12.91 -7.92 4.07
N GLY A 20 -11.78 -8.55 4.38
CA GLY A 20 -10.50 -7.86 4.55
C GLY A 20 -10.09 -7.11 3.29
N ARG A 21 -10.09 -7.79 2.13
CA ARG A 21 -9.73 -7.20 0.82
C ARG A 21 -10.62 -6.02 0.42
N ALA A 22 -11.93 -6.17 0.54
CA ALA A 22 -12.87 -5.11 0.17
C ALA A 22 -12.71 -3.87 1.07
N ALA A 23 -12.45 -4.08 2.37
CA ALA A 23 -12.23 -2.99 3.31
C ALA A 23 -10.92 -2.24 3.04
N VAL A 24 -9.79 -2.95 2.82
CA VAL A 24 -8.52 -2.28 2.52
C VAL A 24 -8.52 -1.60 1.15
N TYR A 25 -9.19 -2.19 0.16
CA TYR A 25 -9.40 -1.56 -1.15
C TYR A 25 -10.21 -0.27 -1.02
N GLY A 26 -11.36 -0.32 -0.33
CA GLY A 26 -12.19 0.86 -0.10
C GLY A 26 -11.46 1.98 0.64
N LEU A 27 -10.59 1.61 1.58
CA LEU A 27 -9.72 2.56 2.28
C LEU A 27 -8.69 3.20 1.35
N GLY A 28 -8.09 2.41 0.43
CA GLY A 28 -7.22 2.93 -0.62
C GLY A 28 -7.96 3.91 -1.56
N VAL A 29 -9.18 3.59 -1.98
CA VAL A 29 -10.03 4.50 -2.77
C VAL A 29 -10.33 5.79 -2.01
N CYS A 30 -10.61 5.70 -0.71
CA CYS A 30 -10.82 6.88 0.13
C CYS A 30 -9.56 7.72 0.29
N ALA A 31 -8.37 7.10 0.37
CA ALA A 31 -7.10 7.82 0.41
C ALA A 31 -6.77 8.53 -0.92
N GLU A 32 -7.24 8.01 -2.05
CA GLU A 32 -6.99 8.62 -3.36
C GLU A 32 -8.00 9.73 -3.69
N PHE A 33 -9.28 9.49 -3.43
CA PHE A 33 -10.37 10.38 -3.88
C PHE A 33 -11.11 11.10 -2.75
N GLY A 34 -10.86 10.75 -1.48
CA GLY A 34 -11.57 11.32 -0.34
C GLY A 34 -11.14 12.74 0.05
N GLY A 35 -9.98 13.19 -0.44
CA GLY A 35 -9.50 14.56 -0.25
C GLY A 35 -9.47 15.00 1.22
N LEU A 36 -9.89 16.24 1.50
CA LEU A 36 -9.86 16.80 2.86
C LEU A 36 -10.71 16.02 3.87
N THR A 37 -11.77 15.35 3.42
CA THR A 37 -12.67 14.55 4.27
C THR A 37 -11.97 13.31 4.83
N PHE A 38 -10.97 12.77 4.12
CA PHE A 38 -10.22 11.60 4.57
C PHE A 38 -9.10 11.95 5.56
N ARG A 39 -8.57 13.19 5.55
CA ARG A 39 -7.49 13.64 6.43
C ARG A 39 -7.66 13.28 7.92
N PRO A 40 -8.81 13.52 8.58
CA PRO A 40 -8.97 13.16 9.99
C PRO A 40 -8.95 11.63 10.24
N LEU A 41 -9.16 10.82 9.21
CA LEU A 41 -9.21 9.35 9.29
C LEU A 41 -7.86 8.70 8.97
N VAL A 42 -6.87 9.46 8.48
CA VAL A 42 -5.57 8.92 8.05
C VAL A 42 -4.87 8.14 9.17
N GLY A 43 -4.88 8.66 10.41
CA GLY A 43 -4.25 7.98 11.54
C GLY A 43 -4.89 6.63 11.88
N GLU A 44 -6.23 6.57 11.88
CA GLU A 44 -6.95 5.31 12.09
C GLU A 44 -6.71 4.34 10.93
N ALA A 45 -6.76 4.85 9.70
CA ALA A 45 -6.53 4.09 8.49
C ALA A 45 -5.13 3.44 8.48
N LEU A 46 -4.10 4.20 8.82
CA LEU A 46 -2.74 3.69 8.98
C LEU A 46 -2.66 2.58 10.03
N SER A 47 -3.29 2.76 11.19
CA SER A 47 -3.32 1.75 12.24
C SER A 47 -3.94 0.44 11.75
N LYS A 48 -5.08 0.52 11.03
CA LYS A 48 -5.75 -0.67 10.47
C LYS A 48 -4.89 -1.36 9.41
N LEU A 49 -4.31 -0.61 8.48
CA LEU A 49 -3.42 -1.17 7.45
C LEU A 49 -2.19 -1.85 8.07
N ASN A 50 -1.58 -1.21 9.07
CA ASN A 50 -0.41 -1.75 9.76
C ASN A 50 -0.72 -3.09 10.45
N ASN A 51 -1.92 -3.24 11.02
CA ASN A 51 -2.35 -4.50 11.62
C ASN A 51 -2.49 -5.63 10.60
N VAL A 52 -2.95 -5.33 9.37
CA VAL A 52 -3.02 -6.32 8.28
C VAL A 52 -1.62 -6.68 7.81
N ILE A 53 -0.77 -5.68 7.55
CA ILE A 53 0.58 -5.88 7.01
C ILE A 53 1.47 -6.64 7.98
N ARG A 54 1.35 -6.38 9.28
CA ARG A 54 2.17 -7.01 10.33
C ARG A 54 1.57 -8.29 10.89
N HIS A 55 0.42 -8.75 10.38
CA HIS A 55 -0.17 -10.00 10.84
C HIS A 55 0.79 -11.17 10.57
N PRO A 56 1.03 -12.08 11.52
CA PRO A 56 1.99 -13.18 11.33
C PRO A 56 1.68 -14.04 10.10
N GLU A 57 0.39 -14.17 9.76
CA GLU A 57 -0.09 -14.94 8.61
C GLU A 57 -0.46 -14.05 7.41
N ALA A 58 -0.02 -12.79 7.35
CA ALA A 58 -0.41 -11.86 6.29
C ALA A 58 0.01 -12.35 4.89
N GLN A 59 1.16 -13.03 4.81
CA GLN A 59 1.71 -13.58 3.57
C GLN A 59 1.32 -15.04 3.34
N HIS A 60 0.43 -15.62 4.16
CA HIS A 60 -0.14 -16.94 3.87
C HIS A 60 -0.94 -16.87 2.57
N ALA A 61 -1.02 -17.97 1.81
CA ALA A 61 -1.72 -18.03 0.53
C ALA A 61 -3.18 -17.53 0.63
N ASP A 62 -3.77 -17.70 1.81
CA ASP A 62 -5.11 -17.24 2.11
C ASP A 62 -5.22 -15.71 2.33
N ASN A 63 -4.18 -15.07 2.83
CA ASN A 63 -4.25 -13.65 3.20
C ASN A 63 -3.47 -12.75 2.26
N ILE A 64 -2.67 -13.32 1.35
CA ILE A 64 -1.75 -12.58 0.48
C ILE A 64 -2.44 -11.49 -0.34
N MET A 65 -3.65 -11.74 -0.85
CA MET A 65 -4.38 -10.73 -1.60
C MET A 65 -4.88 -9.57 -0.71
N ALA A 66 -5.18 -9.82 0.57
CA ALA A 66 -5.53 -8.76 1.51
C ALA A 66 -4.28 -7.94 1.91
N TYR A 67 -3.14 -8.62 2.05
CA TYR A 67 -1.84 -7.98 2.27
C TYR A 67 -1.46 -7.08 1.09
N ASP A 68 -1.54 -7.56 -0.15
CA ASP A 68 -1.21 -6.79 -1.36
C ASP A 68 -2.08 -5.54 -1.48
N ASN A 69 -3.41 -5.68 -1.30
CA ASN A 69 -4.31 -4.54 -1.30
C ASN A 69 -4.00 -3.56 -0.15
N ALA A 70 -3.57 -4.04 1.02
CA ALA A 70 -3.20 -3.19 2.14
C ALA A 70 -1.92 -2.39 1.85
N VAL A 71 -0.92 -3.02 1.23
CA VAL A 71 0.31 -2.35 0.77
C VAL A 71 0.00 -1.29 -0.28
N SER A 72 -0.92 -1.57 -1.21
CA SER A 72 -1.40 -0.60 -2.19
C SER A 72 -2.12 0.59 -1.56
N ALA A 73 -3.05 0.33 -0.63
CA ALA A 73 -3.74 1.38 0.12
C ALA A 73 -2.77 2.24 0.94
N LEU A 74 -1.74 1.64 1.54
CA LEU A 74 -0.68 2.36 2.25
C LEU A 74 0.09 3.29 1.31
N GLY A 75 0.42 2.83 0.10
CA GLY A 75 1.05 3.65 -0.94
C GLY A 75 0.21 4.88 -1.32
N LYS A 76 -1.11 4.71 -1.45
CA LYS A 76 -2.05 5.83 -1.70
C LYS A 76 -2.03 6.86 -0.57
N ILE A 77 -2.00 6.42 0.69
CA ILE A 77 -1.87 7.34 1.83
C ILE A 77 -0.53 8.10 1.76
N CYS A 78 0.59 7.40 1.47
CA CYS A 78 1.90 8.03 1.31
C CYS A 78 1.91 9.08 0.19
N GLN A 79 1.15 8.86 -0.89
CA GLN A 79 1.09 9.74 -2.05
C GLN A 79 0.17 10.96 -1.84
N PHE A 80 -1.05 10.76 -1.35
CA PHE A 80 -2.09 11.79 -1.33
C PHE A 80 -2.28 12.46 0.03
N HIS A 81 -1.81 11.82 1.11
CA HIS A 81 -2.00 12.27 2.49
C HIS A 81 -0.69 12.38 3.27
N ARG A 82 0.42 12.68 2.57
CA ARG A 82 1.77 12.82 3.13
C ARG A 82 1.84 13.76 4.34
N ASP A 83 1.12 14.88 4.32
CA ASP A 83 1.13 15.87 5.41
C ASP A 83 0.48 15.33 6.72
N GLY A 84 -0.30 14.25 6.62
CA GLY A 84 -1.01 13.64 7.74
C GLY A 84 -0.29 12.44 8.37
N ILE A 85 0.94 12.15 7.96
CA ILE A 85 1.68 10.94 8.38
C ILE A 85 3.13 11.27 8.77
N ASP A 86 3.72 10.44 9.63
CA ASP A 86 5.18 10.44 9.83
C ASP A 86 5.85 9.74 8.66
N ALA A 87 6.08 10.49 7.59
CA ALA A 87 6.63 9.96 6.35
C ALA A 87 8.02 9.35 6.52
N ALA A 88 8.81 9.79 7.51
CA ALA A 88 10.13 9.23 7.80
C ALA A 88 10.05 7.79 8.32
N GLN A 89 8.92 7.37 8.88
CA GLN A 89 8.68 5.99 9.32
C GLN A 89 7.83 5.20 8.33
N VAL A 90 6.77 5.83 7.80
CA VAL A 90 5.77 5.13 6.99
C VAL A 90 6.29 4.78 5.60
N ILE A 91 7.01 5.69 4.93
CA ILE A 91 7.52 5.44 3.58
C ILE A 91 8.56 4.31 3.56
N PRO A 92 9.55 4.27 4.47
CA PRO A 92 10.51 3.16 4.49
C PRO A 92 9.84 1.82 4.82
N ALA A 93 8.84 1.81 5.71
CA ALA A 93 8.06 0.62 6.00
C ALA A 93 7.30 0.13 4.76
N TRP A 94 6.65 1.04 4.04
CA TRP A 94 5.96 0.72 2.78
C TRP A 94 6.92 0.20 1.70
N LEU A 95 8.08 0.85 1.49
CA LEU A 95 9.11 0.38 0.55
C LEU A 95 9.66 -1.00 0.92
N GLY A 96 9.70 -1.32 2.21
CA GLY A 96 10.09 -2.64 2.72
C GLY A 96 9.11 -3.76 2.33
N CYS A 97 7.85 -3.44 2.07
CA CYS A 97 6.83 -4.38 1.61
C CYS A 97 6.89 -4.68 0.10
N LEU A 98 7.71 -3.95 -0.67
CA LEU A 98 7.78 -4.05 -2.13
C LEU A 98 8.92 -4.97 -2.62
N PRO A 99 8.74 -5.64 -3.78
CA PRO A 99 7.58 -5.58 -4.68
C PRO A 99 6.41 -6.49 -4.27
N ILE A 100 5.19 -6.13 -4.68
CA ILE A 100 4.02 -7.03 -4.69
C ILE A 100 4.22 -8.10 -5.78
N LYS A 101 3.93 -9.36 -5.46
CA LYS A 101 4.22 -10.50 -6.36
C LYS A 101 2.98 -11.27 -6.81
N ASP A 102 1.93 -11.32 -5.98
CA ASP A 102 0.81 -12.22 -6.18
C ASP A 102 -0.37 -11.52 -6.88
N ASP A 103 -0.82 -10.37 -6.39
CA ASP A 103 -1.83 -9.55 -7.07
C ASP A 103 -1.18 -8.63 -8.12
N LYS A 104 -1.18 -9.07 -9.38
CA LYS A 104 -0.62 -8.32 -10.51
C LYS A 104 -1.31 -6.98 -10.77
N ILE A 105 -2.59 -6.85 -10.41
CA ILE A 105 -3.33 -5.61 -10.60
C ILE A 105 -2.80 -4.59 -9.59
N GLU A 106 -2.70 -4.97 -8.32
CA GLU A 106 -2.14 -4.10 -7.29
C GLU A 106 -0.64 -3.85 -7.47
N ALA A 107 0.12 -4.83 -7.98
CA ALA A 107 1.53 -4.64 -8.33
C ALA A 107 1.70 -3.52 -9.37
N LYS A 108 0.84 -3.46 -10.39
CA LYS A 108 0.84 -2.38 -11.37
C LYS A 108 0.52 -1.04 -10.72
N VAL A 109 -0.55 -0.99 -9.92
CA VAL A 109 -0.98 0.23 -9.22
C VAL A 109 0.16 0.78 -8.37
N VAL A 110 0.79 -0.04 -7.54
CA VAL A 110 1.89 0.35 -6.66
C VAL A 110 3.14 0.77 -7.45
N HIS A 111 3.43 0.10 -8.56
CA HIS A 111 4.52 0.49 -9.43
C HIS A 111 4.29 1.87 -10.04
N ASP A 112 3.09 2.13 -10.57
CA ASP A 112 2.71 3.43 -11.15
C ASP A 112 2.75 4.55 -10.08
N GLN A 113 2.34 4.24 -8.85
CA GLN A 113 2.45 5.15 -7.70
C GLN A 113 3.90 5.48 -7.37
N LEU A 114 4.77 4.46 -7.27
CA LEU A 114 6.19 4.65 -6.98
C LEU A 114 6.87 5.46 -8.09
N CYS A 115 6.56 5.17 -9.35
CA CYS A 115 7.06 5.92 -10.50
C CYS A 115 6.66 7.40 -10.41
N SER A 116 5.38 7.66 -10.15
CA SER A 116 4.86 9.01 -9.97
C SER A 116 5.54 9.78 -8.83
N MET A 117 5.84 9.11 -7.70
CA MET A 117 6.55 9.73 -6.58
C MET A 117 8.02 10.05 -6.90
N VAL A 118 8.69 9.15 -7.63
CA VAL A 118 10.09 9.34 -8.07
C VAL A 118 10.20 10.45 -9.10
N GLU A 119 9.29 10.50 -10.09
CA GLU A 119 9.26 11.54 -11.13
C GLU A 119 9.05 12.94 -10.54
N ARG A 120 8.23 13.05 -9.48
CA ARG A 120 8.09 14.31 -8.71
C ARG A 120 9.28 14.65 -7.83
N SER A 121 10.30 13.78 -7.78
CA SER A 121 11.49 13.94 -6.93
C SER A 121 11.14 14.11 -5.45
N ASP A 122 10.19 13.30 -4.97
CA ASP A 122 9.73 13.31 -3.60
C ASP A 122 10.88 12.98 -2.63
N ALA A 123 11.42 13.99 -1.93
CA ALA A 123 12.60 13.86 -1.07
C ALA A 123 12.45 12.77 0.01
N GLN A 124 11.23 12.53 0.50
CA GLN A 124 10.95 11.52 1.51
C GLN A 124 10.93 10.09 0.94
N VAL A 125 10.64 9.93 -0.36
CA VAL A 125 10.67 8.64 -1.07
C VAL A 125 12.07 8.29 -1.51
N LEU A 126 12.85 9.27 -1.95
CA LEU A 126 14.28 9.09 -2.25
C LEU A 126 15.09 8.90 -0.95
N GLY A 127 14.61 9.48 0.14
CA GLY A 127 15.27 9.50 1.44
C GLY A 127 16.43 10.50 1.49
N PRO A 128 16.97 10.78 2.68
CA PRO A 128 18.18 11.58 2.83
C PRO A 128 19.31 11.02 1.95
N HIS A 129 19.97 11.88 1.17
CA HIS A 129 21.04 11.50 0.24
C HIS A 129 20.65 10.40 -0.77
N SER A 130 19.37 10.29 -1.12
CA SER A 130 18.87 9.28 -2.06
C SER A 130 19.13 7.83 -1.60
N GLN A 131 19.19 7.59 -0.29
CA GLN A 131 19.51 6.28 0.28
C GLN A 131 18.53 5.16 -0.14
N TYR A 132 17.29 5.49 -0.51
CA TYR A 132 16.31 4.49 -0.97
C TYR A 132 16.37 4.22 -2.47
N LEU A 133 17.12 5.02 -3.23
CA LEU A 133 17.25 4.88 -4.69
C LEU A 133 17.69 3.46 -5.12
N PRO A 134 18.68 2.80 -4.49
CA PRO A 134 19.06 1.43 -4.88
C PRO A 134 17.92 0.42 -4.71
N LYS A 135 17.14 0.55 -3.63
CA LYS A 135 15.97 -0.31 -3.37
C LYS A 135 14.86 -0.06 -4.39
N ILE A 136 14.59 1.20 -4.71
CA ILE A 136 13.62 1.61 -5.74
C ILE A 136 13.99 1.02 -7.10
N VAL A 137 15.27 1.11 -7.49
CA VAL A 137 15.78 0.52 -8.74
C VAL A 137 15.61 -1.01 -8.75
N SER A 138 15.88 -1.69 -7.63
CA SER A 138 15.63 -3.14 -7.49
C SER A 138 14.16 -3.50 -7.72
N ILE A 139 13.24 -2.73 -7.12
CA ILE A 139 11.79 -2.94 -7.27
C ILE A 139 11.38 -2.81 -8.75
N PHE A 140 11.85 -1.79 -9.46
CA PHE A 140 11.56 -1.61 -10.88
C PHE A 140 12.20 -2.69 -11.77
N ALA A 141 13.40 -3.14 -11.43
CA ALA A 141 14.06 -4.24 -12.14
C ALA A 141 13.31 -5.56 -11.98
N GLU A 142 12.87 -5.89 -10.75
CA GLU A 142 12.09 -7.09 -10.46
C GLU A 142 10.72 -7.09 -11.17
N GLY A 143 10.02 -5.95 -11.18
CA GLY A 143 8.77 -5.79 -11.94
C GLY A 143 8.95 -6.02 -13.44
N SER A 144 10.03 -5.48 -14.02
CA SER A 144 10.34 -5.67 -15.45
C SER A 144 10.57 -7.14 -15.83
N VAL A 145 11.16 -7.93 -14.93
CA VAL A 145 11.38 -9.37 -15.12
C VAL A 145 10.05 -10.15 -15.01
N GLN A 146 9.21 -9.81 -14.04
CA GLN A 146 7.90 -10.45 -13.85
C GLN A 146 6.95 -10.23 -15.04
N TRP A 147 6.92 -9.03 -15.63
CA TRP A 147 6.09 -8.74 -16.79
C TRP A 147 6.54 -9.50 -18.05
N LYS A 148 7.85 -9.64 -18.27
CA LYS A 148 8.39 -10.45 -19.37
C LYS A 148 8.01 -11.93 -19.21
N GLY A 149 8.04 -12.47 -17.99
CA GLY A 149 7.62 -13.85 -17.72
C GLY A 149 6.10 -14.09 -17.79
N ALA A 150 5.28 -13.04 -17.74
CA ALA A 150 3.82 -13.12 -17.90
C ALA A 150 3.38 -13.00 -19.37
N CYS A 151 4.11 -12.27 -20.22
CA CYS A 151 3.87 -12.22 -21.67
C CYS A 151 4.35 -13.49 -22.41
N ASN A 152 5.23 -14.29 -21.81
CA ASN A 152 5.78 -15.52 -22.37
C ASN A 152 5.04 -16.81 -21.94
N ARG A 153 3.84 -16.68 -21.35
CA ARG A 153 2.93 -17.79 -21.03
C ARG A 153 1.57 -17.51 -21.66
#